data_AF-A0A921UQF6-F1
#
_entry.id   AF-A0A921UQF6-F1
#
_cell.length_a   1.000
_cell.length_b   1.000
_cell.length_c   1.000
_cell.angle_alpha   90.00
_cell.angle_beta   90.00
_cell.angle_gamma   90.00
#
_symmetry.space_group_name_H-M   'P 1'
#
loop_
_entity.id
_entity.type
_entity.pdbx_description
1 polymer ?
#
loop_
_entity_poly.entity_id
_entity_poly.type
_entity_poly.pdbx_seq_one_letter_code
_entity_poly.pdbx_strand_id
1 'polypeptide(L)'
;MDMAHYESCYRHWIAGQEAGLAELEAASANAAAGRATDAELRAVVERCMLGYQDYATRRRALSREDGAAFFAPPWCTAFENSLLWLGGCRPSLTVRLLYNISGEGLEAQVEEMLGGLTHGVIPTGALGITSAQLLLINDLHSRTVHQENALTDRLATLQEDIADRPLLPIVRQRGELAAAAARQGGAVRGSCGGAVRRLGVGAAGPGGGADAAVDAALDSYEAALARLLVEADELRMATSRTLATEILTPRQAVEMLAAGKHLHLAVREWSRRREAGAAAAQQQLNGPSAGTADSSTSATVRRIGTHE
;
A
#
# COMPACT_ATOMS: atom_id res chain seq x y z
N MET A 1 16.03 -10.90 7.77
CA MET A 1 15.44 -9.83 8.59
C MET A 1 14.11 -10.34 9.12
N ASP A 2 13.83 -10.14 10.41
CA ASP A 2 12.58 -10.63 11.01
C ASP A 2 11.43 -9.66 10.68
N MET A 3 10.67 -9.99 9.63
CA MET A 3 9.54 -9.19 9.17
C MET A 3 8.31 -9.30 10.10
N ALA A 4 8.35 -10.14 11.14
CA ALA A 4 7.22 -10.39 12.01
C ALA A 4 6.78 -9.15 12.78
N HIS A 5 7.71 -8.29 13.22
CA HIS A 5 7.38 -7.06 13.91
C HIS A 5 6.73 -6.01 13.00
N TYR A 6 7.15 -5.93 11.73
CA TYR A 6 6.54 -5.04 10.74
C TYR A 6 5.12 -5.48 10.40
N GLU A 7 4.93 -6.78 10.15
CA GLU A 7 3.61 -7.34 9.90
C GLU A 7 2.70 -7.18 11.12
N SER A 8 3.21 -7.39 12.34
CA SER A 8 2.45 -7.18 13.57
C SER A 8 2.02 -5.72 13.73
N CYS A 9 2.92 -4.77 13.47
CA CYS A 9 2.59 -3.34 13.47
C CYS A 9 1.48 -3.02 12.45
N TYR A 10 1.56 -3.58 11.24
CA TYR A 10 0.54 -3.38 10.22
C TYR A 10 -0.80 -4.06 10.56
N ARG A 11 -0.78 -5.27 11.13
CA ARG A 11 -2.01 -5.95 11.59
C ARG A 11 -2.70 -5.17 12.71
N HIS A 12 -1.93 -4.63 13.65
CA HIS A 12 -2.45 -3.76 14.70
C HIS A 12 -3.10 -2.50 14.11
N TRP A 13 -2.46 -1.90 13.10
CA TRP A 13 -3.02 -0.77 12.36
C TRP A 13 -4.37 -1.09 11.71
N ILE A 14 -4.47 -2.22 11.00
CA ILE A 14 -5.70 -2.65 10.34
C ILE A 14 -6.82 -2.91 11.37
N ALA A 15 -6.53 -3.60 12.47
CA ALA A 15 -7.50 -3.80 13.54
C ALA A 15 -8.00 -2.47 14.13
N GLY A 16 -7.10 -1.49 14.27
CA GLY A 16 -7.45 -0.13 14.67
C GLY A 16 -8.33 0.61 13.63
N GLN A 17 -8.18 0.32 12.34
CA GLN A 17 -9.08 0.86 11.31
C GLN A 17 -10.48 0.25 11.40
N GLU A 18 -10.60 -1.05 11.62
CA GLU A 18 -11.89 -1.73 11.78
C GLU A 18 -12.63 -1.22 13.02
N ALA A 19 -11.96 -1.19 14.18
CA ALA A 19 -12.55 -0.69 15.41
C ALA A 19 -12.92 0.80 15.32
N GLY A 20 -12.04 1.62 14.74
CA GLY A 20 -12.29 3.05 14.56
C GLY A 20 -13.40 3.35 13.54
N LEU A 21 -13.61 2.49 12.54
CA LEU A 21 -14.73 2.62 11.61
C LEU A 21 -16.07 2.42 12.32
N ALA A 22 -16.20 1.34 13.11
CA ALA A 22 -17.42 1.09 13.88
C ALA A 22 -17.76 2.25 14.83
N GLU A 23 -16.75 2.87 15.45
CA GLU A 23 -16.94 4.05 16.29
C GLU A 23 -17.45 5.26 15.50
N LEU A 24 -16.86 5.53 14.32
CA LEU A 24 -17.28 6.63 13.45
C LEU A 24 -18.69 6.44 12.89
N GLU A 25 -19.07 5.22 12.51
CA GLU A 25 -20.42 4.88 12.06
C GLU A 25 -21.45 5.11 13.18
N ALA A 26 -21.15 4.67 14.39
CA ALA A 26 -22.01 4.91 15.56
C ALA A 26 -22.14 6.42 15.85
N ALA A 27 -21.05 7.17 15.77
CA ALA A 27 -21.05 8.62 15.94
C ALA A 27 -21.88 9.32 14.86
N SER A 28 -21.74 8.91 13.60
CA SER A 28 -22.53 9.41 12.47
C SER A 28 -24.03 9.14 12.65
N ALA A 29 -24.40 7.91 13.03
CA ALA A 29 -25.79 7.55 13.30
C ALA A 29 -26.39 8.32 14.48
N ASN A 30 -25.60 8.58 15.53
CA ASN A 30 -26.03 9.40 16.66
C ASN A 30 -26.19 10.87 16.25
N ALA A 31 -25.29 11.42 15.44
CA ALA A 31 -25.40 12.77 14.90
C ALA A 31 -26.64 12.93 13.99
N ALA A 32 -26.91 11.96 13.12
CA ALA A 32 -28.09 11.94 12.26
C ALA A 32 -29.40 11.92 13.06
N ALA A 33 -29.41 11.24 14.21
CA ALA A 33 -30.57 11.19 15.11
C ALA A 33 -30.66 12.39 16.09
N GLY A 34 -29.76 13.38 16.01
CA GLY A 34 -29.70 14.51 16.95
C GLY A 34 -29.32 14.11 18.38
N ARG A 35 -28.69 12.94 18.55
CA ARG A 35 -28.29 12.35 19.84
C ARG A 35 -26.82 12.54 20.19
N ALA A 36 -26.02 13.17 19.31
CA ALA A 36 -24.61 13.48 19.56
C ALA A 36 -24.37 14.98 19.54
N THR A 37 -23.58 15.45 20.49
CA THR A 37 -23.08 16.81 20.56
C THR A 37 -21.82 16.99 19.72
N ASP A 38 -21.59 18.22 19.30
CA ASP A 38 -20.36 18.64 18.64
C ASP A 38 -19.08 18.26 19.43
N ALA A 39 -19.13 18.32 20.76
CA ALA A 39 -18.00 17.95 21.62
C ALA A 39 -17.72 16.43 21.58
N GLU A 40 -18.76 15.59 21.59
CA GLU A 40 -18.62 14.14 21.47
C GLU A 40 -18.06 13.75 20.10
N LEU A 41 -18.53 14.40 19.03
CA LEU A 41 -18.02 14.17 17.68
C LEU A 41 -16.55 14.58 17.53
N ARG A 42 -16.15 15.74 18.08
CA ARG A 42 -14.74 16.15 18.12
C ARG A 42 -13.88 15.13 18.86
N ALA A 43 -14.38 14.56 19.97
CA ALA A 43 -13.65 13.55 20.72
C ALA A 43 -13.43 12.26 19.90
N VAL A 44 -14.41 11.84 19.10
CA VAL A 44 -14.27 10.70 18.16
C VAL A 44 -13.24 11.02 17.07
N VAL A 45 -13.30 12.23 16.49
CA VAL A 45 -12.34 12.69 15.48
C VAL A 45 -10.91 12.67 16.04
N GLU A 46 -10.69 13.22 17.23
CA GLU A 46 -9.36 13.23 17.86
C GLU A 46 -8.84 11.83 18.17
N ARG A 47 -9.69 10.91 18.66
CA ARG A 47 -9.30 9.50 18.83
C ARG A 47 -8.90 8.85 17.52
N CYS A 48 -9.62 9.12 16.44
CA CYS A 48 -9.26 8.64 15.11
C CYS A 48 -7.91 9.21 14.65
N MET A 49 -7.66 10.50 14.87
CA MET A 49 -6.38 11.16 14.54
C MET A 49 -5.21 10.62 15.36
N LEU A 50 -5.42 10.33 16.65
CA LEU A 50 -4.43 9.67 17.51
C LEU A 50 -4.07 8.29 16.97
N GLY A 51 -5.04 7.50 16.50
CA GLY A 51 -4.76 6.20 15.88
C GLY A 51 -3.86 6.30 14.64
N TYR A 52 -4.07 7.30 13.77
CA TYR A 52 -3.17 7.55 12.63
C TYR A 52 -1.76 7.97 13.10
N GLN A 53 -1.68 8.84 14.12
CA GLN A 53 -0.41 9.32 14.68
C GLN A 53 0.39 8.19 15.34
N ASP A 54 -0.26 7.29 16.06
CA ASP A 54 0.36 6.13 16.69
C ASP A 54 0.97 5.20 15.64
N TYR A 55 0.26 4.97 14.53
CA TYR A 55 0.78 4.17 13.43
C TYR A 55 1.97 4.83 12.74
N ALA A 56 1.90 6.13 12.44
CA ALA A 56 3.02 6.89 11.87
C ALA A 56 4.25 6.86 12.79
N THR A 57 4.04 6.97 14.11
CA THR A 57 5.11 6.91 15.12
C THR A 57 5.78 5.53 15.15
N ARG A 58 5.00 4.44 15.12
CA ARG A 58 5.53 3.07 15.06
C ARG A 58 6.28 2.81 13.75
N ARG A 59 5.74 3.27 12.62
CA ARG A 59 6.43 3.19 11.32
C ARG A 59 7.74 3.94 11.30
N ARG A 60 7.79 5.14 11.88
CA ARG A 60 9.03 5.93 12.03
C ARG A 60 10.10 5.22 12.86
N ALA A 61 9.70 4.45 13.88
CA ALA A 61 10.64 3.65 14.65
C ALA A 61 11.20 2.51 13.80
N LEU A 62 10.34 1.73 13.15
CA LEU A 62 10.71 0.58 12.30
C LEU A 62 11.47 0.99 11.03
N SER A 63 11.20 2.17 10.47
CA SER A 63 11.88 2.62 9.25
C SER A 63 13.36 2.93 9.45
N ARG A 64 13.80 3.08 10.70
CA ARG A 64 15.24 3.21 11.04
C ARG A 64 15.99 1.89 10.92
N GLU A 65 15.28 0.77 11.02
CA GLU A 65 15.82 -0.58 10.85
C GLU A 65 15.82 -0.99 9.38
N ASP A 66 14.70 -0.77 8.68
CA ASP A 66 14.55 -0.98 7.23
C ASP A 66 13.42 -0.10 6.71
N GLY A 67 13.80 0.97 6.00
CA GLY A 67 12.85 1.88 5.36
C GLY A 67 12.24 1.30 4.08
N ALA A 68 12.98 0.46 3.35
CA ALA A 68 12.59 -0.09 2.06
C ALA A 68 11.44 -1.10 2.19
N ALA A 69 11.37 -1.83 3.31
CA ALA A 69 10.27 -2.74 3.64
C ALA A 69 8.87 -2.11 3.54
N PHE A 70 8.74 -0.79 3.75
CA PHE A 70 7.46 -0.10 3.64
C PHE A 70 7.07 0.32 2.22
N PHE A 71 8.01 0.33 1.27
CA PHE A 71 7.74 0.71 -0.13
C PHE A 71 7.17 -0.45 -0.96
N ALA A 72 7.49 -1.68 -0.57
CA ALA A 72 6.94 -2.90 -1.16
C ALA A 72 6.68 -3.96 -0.07
N PRO A 73 5.73 -3.71 0.85
CA PRO A 73 5.51 -4.58 2.00
C PRO A 73 5.07 -5.98 1.58
N PRO A 74 5.77 -7.04 2.01
CA PRO A 74 5.46 -8.42 1.63
C PRO A 74 4.15 -8.94 2.28
N TRP A 75 3.62 -8.24 3.28
CA TRP A 75 2.33 -8.55 3.92
C TRP A 75 1.12 -7.92 3.21
N CYS A 76 1.35 -7.20 2.11
CA CYS A 76 0.32 -6.62 1.25
C CYS A 76 0.26 -7.38 -0.08
N THR A 77 -0.95 -7.43 -0.66
CA THR A 77 -1.15 -7.96 -2.01
C THR A 77 -0.43 -7.11 -3.06
N ALA A 78 -0.18 -7.67 -4.25
CA ALA A 78 0.44 -6.90 -5.35
C ALA A 78 -0.42 -5.68 -5.75
N PHE A 79 -1.74 -5.82 -5.66
CA PHE A 79 -2.66 -4.72 -5.91
C PHE A 79 -2.59 -3.63 -4.84
N GLU A 80 -2.58 -4.00 -3.55
CA GLU A 80 -2.38 -3.02 -2.47
C GLU A 80 -1.06 -2.26 -2.63
N ASN A 81 0.02 -2.97 -2.98
CA ASN A 81 1.33 -2.36 -3.24
C ASN A 81 1.29 -1.36 -4.40
N SER A 82 0.49 -1.62 -5.45
CA SER A 82 0.34 -0.70 -6.59
C SER A 82 -0.32 0.63 -6.24
N LEU A 83 -1.01 0.72 -5.09
CA LEU A 83 -1.67 1.93 -4.61
C LEU A 83 -0.82 2.73 -3.61
N LEU A 84 0.34 2.22 -3.22
CA LEU A 84 1.24 2.89 -2.29
C LEU A 84 2.02 4.01 -3.00
N TRP A 85 2.07 5.16 -2.36
CA TRP A 85 2.97 6.27 -2.65
C TRP A 85 3.80 6.50 -1.40
N LEU A 86 5.13 6.36 -1.43
CA LEU A 86 5.98 6.53 -0.24
C LEU A 86 5.45 5.75 0.99
N GLY A 87 5.21 4.46 0.80
CA GLY A 87 4.77 3.49 1.82
C GLY A 87 3.38 3.69 2.45
N GLY A 88 2.52 4.53 1.85
CA GLY A 88 1.13 4.70 2.28
C GLY A 88 0.27 5.31 1.17
N CYS A 89 -0.94 5.77 1.48
CA CYS A 89 -1.76 6.46 0.49
C CYS A 89 -1.14 7.81 0.09
N ARG A 90 -1.47 8.32 -1.09
CA ARG A 90 -1.14 9.70 -1.46
C ARG A 90 -2.11 10.67 -0.74
N PRO A 91 -1.65 11.66 0.05
CA PRO A 91 -2.50 12.54 0.87
C PRO A 91 -3.69 13.19 0.14
N SER A 92 -3.49 13.62 -1.10
CA SER A 92 -4.49 14.22 -1.99
C SER A 92 -5.68 13.30 -2.28
N LEU A 93 -5.52 11.98 -2.12
CA LEU A 93 -6.65 11.05 -2.22
C LEU A 93 -7.72 11.30 -1.16
N THR A 94 -7.35 11.76 0.03
CA THR A 94 -8.31 12.13 1.07
C THR A 94 -9.16 13.33 0.63
N VAL A 95 -8.52 14.31 -0.01
CA VAL A 95 -9.22 15.50 -0.53
C VAL A 95 -10.12 15.14 -1.72
N ARG A 96 -9.64 14.27 -2.61
CA ARG A 96 -10.45 13.78 -3.74
C ARG A 96 -11.65 12.96 -3.28
N LEU A 97 -11.47 12.13 -2.25
CA LEU A 97 -12.58 11.42 -1.62
C LEU A 97 -13.59 12.40 -1.05
N LEU A 98 -13.13 13.44 -0.34
CA LEU A 98 -14.00 14.49 0.19
C LEU A 98 -14.81 15.17 -0.91
N TYR A 99 -14.22 15.54 -2.05
CA TYR A 99 -14.98 16.10 -3.18
C TYR A 99 -16.07 15.15 -3.68
N ASN A 100 -15.77 13.85 -3.81
CA ASN A 100 -16.73 12.86 -4.28
C ASN A 100 -17.93 12.75 -3.34
N ILE A 101 -17.69 12.58 -2.03
CA ILE A 101 -18.78 12.46 -1.04
C ILE A 101 -19.53 13.79 -0.82
N SER A 102 -18.89 14.93 -1.09
CA SER A 102 -19.55 16.24 -1.02
C SER A 102 -20.51 16.48 -2.18
N GLY A 103 -20.28 15.85 -3.33
CA GLY A 103 -21.14 15.96 -4.51
C GLY A 103 -22.41 15.10 -4.42
N GLU A 104 -22.50 14.18 -3.46
CA GLU A 104 -23.66 13.30 -3.31
C GLU A 104 -24.92 14.11 -3.04
N GLY A 105 -25.97 13.89 -3.84
CA GLY A 105 -27.24 14.62 -3.74
C GLY A 105 -27.20 16.09 -4.16
N LEU A 106 -26.04 16.62 -4.59
CA LEU A 106 -25.90 18.03 -4.98
C LEU A 106 -26.72 18.36 -6.24
N GLU A 107 -26.71 17.47 -7.24
CA GLU A 107 -27.45 17.66 -8.50
C GLU A 107 -28.96 17.78 -8.25
N ALA A 108 -29.53 16.87 -7.45
CA ALA A 108 -30.93 16.92 -7.06
C ALA A 108 -31.29 18.22 -6.32
N GLN A 109 -30.44 18.67 -5.38
CA GLN A 109 -30.64 19.95 -4.69
C GLN A 109 -30.59 21.16 -5.63
N VAL A 110 -29.72 21.13 -6.66
CA VAL A 110 -29.65 22.17 -7.69
C VAL A 110 -30.91 22.18 -8.54
N GLU A 111 -31.43 21.01 -8.93
CA GLU A 111 -32.68 20.91 -9.69
C GLU A 111 -33.87 21.43 -8.88
N GLU A 112 -33.98 21.08 -7.60
CA GLU A 112 -35.00 21.62 -6.69
C GLU A 112 -34.90 23.15 -6.56
N MET A 113 -33.67 23.68 -6.53
CA MET A 113 -33.45 25.12 -6.52
C MET A 113 -33.93 25.81 -7.81
N LEU A 114 -33.52 25.29 -8.96
CA LEU A 114 -33.92 25.85 -10.26
C LEU A 114 -35.43 25.72 -10.49
N GLY A 115 -36.05 24.68 -9.93
CA GLY A 115 -37.49 24.48 -9.91
C GLY A 115 -38.26 25.37 -8.93
N GLY A 116 -37.58 26.21 -8.14
CA GLY A 116 -38.19 27.10 -7.16
C GLY A 116 -38.74 26.39 -5.91
N LEU A 117 -38.35 25.13 -5.67
CA LEU A 117 -38.80 24.32 -4.54
C LEU A 117 -37.96 24.61 -3.28
N THR A 118 -36.70 25.03 -3.44
CA THR A 118 -35.87 25.47 -2.33
C THR A 118 -36.11 26.96 -2.05
N HIS A 119 -36.43 27.31 -0.80
CA HIS A 119 -36.65 28.69 -0.36
C HIS A 119 -35.32 29.47 -0.21
N GLY A 120 -34.52 29.54 -1.28
CA GLY A 120 -33.22 30.22 -1.28
C GLY A 120 -32.08 29.49 -0.55
N VAL A 121 -32.26 28.20 -0.23
CA VAL A 121 -31.23 27.36 0.41
C VAL A 121 -30.17 27.00 -0.62
N ILE A 122 -28.90 27.32 -0.35
CA ILE A 122 -27.79 27.01 -1.25
C ILE A 122 -27.52 25.49 -1.26
N PRO A 123 -27.39 24.84 -2.43
CA PRO A 123 -27.13 23.43 -2.53
C PRO A 123 -25.72 23.14 -2.04
N THR A 124 -25.58 22.17 -1.15
CA THR A 124 -24.29 21.83 -0.50
C THR A 124 -24.01 20.32 -0.47
N GLY A 125 -24.88 19.54 -1.11
CA GLY A 125 -24.80 18.08 -1.12
C GLY A 125 -25.18 17.47 0.23
N ALA A 126 -25.07 16.15 0.34
CA ALA A 126 -25.41 15.41 1.55
C ALA A 126 -24.49 15.74 2.72
N LEU A 127 -23.19 15.94 2.44
CA LEU A 127 -22.19 16.31 3.44
C LEU A 127 -22.29 17.79 3.87
N GLY A 128 -23.00 18.63 3.11
CA GLY A 128 -23.23 20.02 3.47
C GLY A 128 -21.98 20.91 3.42
N ILE A 129 -21.04 20.66 2.49
CA ILE A 129 -19.82 21.47 2.37
C ILE A 129 -20.19 22.86 1.85
N THR A 130 -19.88 23.88 2.65
CA THR A 130 -20.14 25.27 2.27
C THR A 130 -19.13 25.77 1.24
N SER A 131 -19.46 26.82 0.48
CA SER A 131 -18.54 27.44 -0.48
C SER A 131 -17.25 27.96 0.19
N ALA A 132 -17.35 28.49 1.41
CA ALA A 132 -16.19 28.93 2.18
C ALA A 132 -15.26 27.77 2.55
N GLN A 133 -15.83 26.64 3.01
CA GLN A 133 -15.06 25.42 3.25
C GLN A 133 -14.43 24.89 1.96
N LEU A 134 -15.15 24.92 0.84
CA LEU A 134 -14.63 24.44 -0.45
C LEU A 134 -13.39 25.23 -0.90
N LEU A 135 -13.36 26.55 -0.68
CA LEU A 135 -12.17 27.37 -0.94
C LEU A 135 -10.98 26.95 -0.08
N LEU A 136 -11.20 26.72 1.22
CA LEU A 136 -10.15 26.25 2.13
C LEU A 136 -9.65 24.85 1.76
N ILE A 137 -10.56 23.95 1.38
CA ILE A 137 -10.23 22.59 0.91
C ILE A 137 -9.37 22.68 -0.36
N ASN A 138 -9.73 23.53 -1.32
CA ASN A 138 -9.00 23.68 -2.58
C ASN A 138 -7.60 24.28 -2.38
N ASP A 139 -7.46 25.24 -1.48
CA ASP A 139 -6.15 25.78 -1.09
C ASP A 139 -5.27 24.70 -0.43
N LEU A 140 -5.82 23.95 0.53
CA LEU A 140 -5.12 22.84 1.17
C LEU A 140 -4.73 21.75 0.16
N HIS A 141 -5.62 21.45 -0.79
CA HIS A 141 -5.35 20.49 -1.86
C HIS A 141 -4.16 20.93 -2.71
N SER A 142 -4.15 22.18 -3.15
CA SER A 142 -3.08 22.74 -3.97
C SER A 142 -1.73 22.69 -3.26
N ARG A 143 -1.69 23.08 -1.98
CA ARG A 143 -0.48 23.00 -1.14
C ARG A 143 -0.02 21.55 -0.94
N THR A 144 -0.96 20.64 -0.67
CA THR A 144 -0.68 19.21 -0.49
C THR A 144 -0.07 18.61 -1.76
N VAL A 145 -0.66 18.86 -2.94
CA VAL A 145 -0.15 18.37 -4.23
C VAL A 145 1.24 18.91 -4.53
N HIS A 146 1.51 20.18 -4.20
CA HIS A 146 2.85 20.75 -4.36
C HIS A 146 3.90 20.00 -3.51
N GLN A 147 3.58 19.71 -2.25
CA GLN A 147 4.47 18.95 -1.36
C GLN A 147 4.62 17.48 -1.80
N GLU A 148 3.54 16.86 -2.29
CA GLU A 148 3.61 15.51 -2.88
C GLU A 148 4.56 15.46 -4.08
N ASN A 149 4.50 16.46 -4.95
CA ASN A 149 5.38 16.54 -6.12
C ASN A 149 6.84 16.72 -5.68
N ALA A 150 7.11 17.61 -4.72
CA ALA A 150 8.46 17.79 -4.19
C ALA A 150 9.05 16.49 -3.58
N LEU A 151 8.24 15.72 -2.85
CA LEU A 151 8.66 14.42 -2.31
C LEU A 151 8.84 13.35 -3.41
N THR A 152 8.00 13.39 -4.44
CA THR A 152 8.11 12.49 -5.60
C THR A 152 9.38 12.76 -6.40
N ASP A 153 9.70 14.03 -6.65
CA ASP A 153 10.92 14.43 -7.35
C ASP A 153 12.16 13.99 -6.58
N ARG A 154 12.16 14.14 -5.25
CA ARG A 154 13.25 13.66 -4.39
C ARG A 154 13.39 12.13 -4.40
N LEU A 155 12.29 11.38 -4.46
CA LEU A 155 12.35 9.93 -4.65
C LEU A 155 12.96 9.58 -6.00
N ALA A 156 12.56 10.28 -7.06
CA ALA A 156 13.10 10.06 -8.41
C ALA A 156 14.61 10.31 -8.45
N THR A 157 15.09 11.44 -7.91
CA THR A 157 16.54 11.70 -7.79
C THR A 157 17.25 10.60 -6.99
N LEU A 158 16.68 10.17 -5.86
CA LEU A 158 17.27 9.09 -5.07
C LEU A 158 17.36 7.78 -5.87
N GLN A 159 16.34 7.46 -6.69
CA GLN A 159 16.33 6.29 -7.56
C GLN A 159 17.35 6.40 -8.71
N GLU A 160 17.62 7.60 -9.21
CA GLU A 160 18.64 7.85 -10.24
C GLU A 160 20.06 7.71 -9.66
N ASP A 161 20.29 8.27 -8.48
CA ASP A 161 21.59 8.26 -7.77
C ASP A 161 22.09 6.85 -7.43
N ILE A 162 21.20 5.84 -7.43
CA ILE A 162 21.58 4.43 -7.22
C ILE A 162 22.56 3.93 -8.29
N ALA A 163 22.51 4.50 -9.49
CA ALA A 163 23.42 4.16 -10.58
C ALA A 163 24.85 4.62 -10.27
N ASP A 164 25.01 5.75 -9.58
CA ASP A 164 26.31 6.39 -9.37
C ASP A 164 27.08 5.82 -8.18
N ARG A 165 26.40 5.46 -7.08
CA ARG A 165 27.06 5.17 -5.79
C ARG A 165 27.07 3.69 -5.38
N PRO A 166 25.94 2.97 -5.28
CA PRO A 166 25.95 1.55 -4.89
C PRO A 166 26.19 0.59 -6.07
N LEU A 167 25.69 0.88 -7.28
CA LEU A 167 25.76 -0.08 -8.39
C LEU A 167 27.02 0.03 -9.24
N LEU A 168 27.55 1.24 -9.46
CA LEU A 168 28.71 1.44 -10.33
C LEU A 168 29.95 0.62 -9.92
N PRO A 169 30.34 0.54 -8.63
CA PRO A 169 31.43 -0.33 -8.20
C PRO A 169 31.17 -1.81 -8.51
N ILE A 170 29.94 -2.31 -8.25
CA ILE A 170 29.54 -3.69 -8.54
C ILE A 170 29.62 -3.98 -10.05
N VAL A 171 29.11 -3.06 -10.87
CA VAL A 171 29.12 -3.17 -12.33
C VAL A 171 30.56 -3.22 -12.86
N ARG A 172 31.45 -2.35 -12.36
CA ARG A 172 32.86 -2.32 -12.73
C ARG A 172 33.58 -3.61 -12.34
N GLN A 173 33.43 -4.06 -11.10
CA GLN A 173 34.04 -5.31 -10.62
C GLN A 173 33.58 -6.50 -11.47
N ARG A 174 32.28 -6.62 -11.77
CA ARG A 174 31.76 -7.68 -12.65
C ARG A 174 32.32 -7.58 -14.07
N GLY A 175 32.46 -6.37 -14.61
CA GLY A 175 33.09 -6.14 -15.91
C GLY A 175 34.57 -6.56 -15.95
N GLU A 176 35.31 -6.23 -14.89
CA GLU A 176 36.72 -6.62 -14.73
C GLU A 176 36.88 -8.14 -14.60
N LEU A 177 36.03 -8.80 -13.81
CA LEU A 177 36.00 -10.25 -13.67
C LEU A 177 35.67 -10.94 -14.99
N ALA A 178 34.68 -10.43 -15.73
CA ALA A 178 34.32 -10.95 -17.06
C ALA A 178 35.47 -10.76 -18.08
N ALA A 179 36.12 -9.61 -18.08
CA ALA A 179 37.27 -9.33 -18.95
C ALA A 179 38.52 -10.16 -18.58
N ALA A 180 38.72 -10.46 -17.30
CA ALA A 180 39.78 -11.36 -16.83
C ALA A 180 39.52 -12.81 -17.26
N ALA A 181 38.27 -13.29 -17.13
CA ALA A 181 37.87 -14.62 -17.60
C ALA A 181 38.02 -14.77 -19.12
N ALA A 182 37.66 -13.75 -19.90
CA ALA A 182 37.85 -13.75 -21.35
C ALA A 182 39.33 -13.84 -21.77
N ARG A 183 40.24 -13.20 -21.02
CA ARG A 183 41.69 -13.28 -21.26
C ARG A 183 42.27 -14.66 -20.93
N GLN A 184 41.73 -15.35 -19.92
CA GLN A 184 42.18 -16.70 -19.54
C GLN A 184 41.60 -17.80 -20.47
N GLY A 185 40.42 -17.58 -21.06
CA GLY A 185 39.81 -18.48 -22.06
C GLY A 185 40.48 -18.43 -23.44
N GLY A 186 41.39 -17.48 -23.68
CA GLY A 186 42.11 -17.32 -24.95
C GLY A 186 43.33 -18.23 -25.14
N ALA A 187 43.67 -19.07 -24.17
CA ALA A 187 44.91 -19.86 -24.19
C ALA A 187 44.72 -21.37 -23.91
N VAL A 188 43.69 -22.02 -24.46
CA VAL A 188 43.73 -23.47 -24.69
C VAL A 188 43.03 -23.80 -26.02
N ARG A 189 43.78 -23.74 -27.12
CA ARG A 189 43.44 -24.49 -28.33
C ARG A 189 44.01 -25.89 -28.17
N GLY A 190 43.22 -26.81 -27.60
CA GLY A 190 43.64 -28.21 -27.52
C GLY A 190 42.82 -29.10 -26.59
N SER A 191 41.99 -29.93 -27.21
CA SER A 191 41.42 -31.19 -26.72
C SER A 191 40.14 -31.15 -25.88
N CYS A 192 39.11 -31.75 -26.45
CA CYS A 192 37.83 -32.07 -25.84
C CYS A 192 37.98 -33.17 -24.78
N GLY A 193 37.48 -32.89 -23.57
CA GLY A 193 37.34 -33.86 -22.49
C GLY A 193 36.59 -33.23 -21.33
N GLY A 194 35.33 -33.63 -21.15
CA GLY A 194 34.41 -33.01 -20.21
C GLY A 194 34.85 -33.09 -18.76
N ALA A 195 34.69 -31.96 -18.05
CA ALA A 195 34.42 -31.92 -16.62
C ALA A 195 33.90 -30.52 -16.29
N VAL A 196 32.60 -30.39 -16.02
CA VAL A 196 32.01 -29.18 -15.44
C VAL A 196 32.58 -29.05 -14.02
N ARG A 197 33.70 -28.35 -13.88
CA ARG A 197 34.23 -27.96 -12.58
C ARG A 197 33.37 -26.82 -12.07
N ARG A 198 32.47 -27.13 -11.14
CA ARG A 198 31.83 -26.17 -10.26
C ARG A 198 32.95 -25.42 -9.52
N LEU A 199 33.25 -24.19 -9.95
CA LEU A 199 34.16 -23.31 -9.22
C LEU A 199 33.49 -22.99 -7.88
N GLY A 200 33.98 -23.65 -6.83
CA GLY A 200 33.68 -23.29 -5.46
C GLY A 200 34.16 -21.86 -5.22
N VAL A 201 33.23 -21.01 -4.80
CA VAL A 201 33.53 -19.66 -4.30
C VAL A 201 34.22 -19.84 -2.96
N GLY A 202 35.54 -19.78 -2.98
CA GLY A 202 36.38 -19.96 -1.80
C GLY A 202 37.73 -19.30 -2.03
N ALA A 203 37.75 -17.97 -2.07
CA ALA A 203 38.97 -17.19 -1.89
C ALA A 203 38.57 -15.78 -1.45
N ALA A 204 38.76 -15.50 -0.17
CA ALA A 204 38.80 -14.13 0.36
C ALA A 204 39.98 -13.40 -0.30
N GLY A 205 39.69 -12.67 -1.38
CA GLY A 205 40.60 -11.71 -1.99
C GLY A 205 40.46 -10.32 -1.36
N PRO A 206 41.20 -9.30 -1.85
CA PRO A 206 41.29 -7.95 -1.26
C PRO A 206 39.99 -7.11 -1.35
N GLY A 207 38.84 -7.74 -1.63
CA GLY A 207 37.55 -7.12 -1.92
C GLY A 207 36.79 -6.53 -0.73
N GLY A 208 37.26 -6.71 0.50
CA GLY A 208 36.55 -6.24 1.70
C GLY A 208 36.33 -4.71 1.76
N GLY A 209 37.15 -3.91 1.07
CA GLY A 209 36.95 -2.46 0.98
C GLY A 209 35.90 -2.01 -0.04
N ALA A 210 35.69 -2.80 -1.11
CA ALA A 210 34.69 -2.50 -2.13
C ALA A 210 33.29 -2.92 -1.66
N ASP A 211 33.18 -4.09 -1.03
CA ASP A 211 31.93 -4.59 -0.46
C ASP A 211 31.44 -3.66 0.66
N ALA A 212 32.32 -3.23 1.57
CA ALA A 212 31.96 -2.27 2.62
C ALA A 212 31.50 -0.89 2.11
N ALA A 213 32.07 -0.42 0.98
CA ALA A 213 31.65 0.83 0.36
C ALA A 213 30.27 0.73 -0.31
N VAL A 214 29.98 -0.43 -0.91
CA VAL A 214 28.66 -0.76 -1.46
C VAL A 214 27.63 -0.86 -0.34
N ASP A 215 27.92 -1.59 0.73
CA ASP A 215 27.04 -1.74 1.89
C ASP A 215 26.72 -0.37 2.50
N ALA A 216 27.74 0.49 2.72
CA ALA A 216 27.52 1.84 3.22
C ALA A 216 26.68 2.73 2.27
N ALA A 217 26.78 2.52 0.96
CA ALA A 217 25.96 3.22 -0.02
C ALA A 217 24.50 2.75 0.01
N LEU A 218 24.27 1.43 0.19
CA LEU A 218 22.94 0.86 0.38
C LEU A 218 22.30 1.33 1.69
N ASP A 219 23.05 1.32 2.80
CA ASP A 219 22.60 1.85 4.09
C ASP A 219 22.19 3.33 3.98
N SER A 220 22.97 4.14 3.25
CA SER A 220 22.62 5.55 3.01
C SER A 220 21.36 5.70 2.16
N TYR A 221 21.13 4.81 1.19
CA TYR A 221 19.93 4.79 0.36
C TYR A 221 18.69 4.42 1.18
N GLU A 222 18.78 3.36 1.99
CA GLU A 222 17.71 2.93 2.90
C GLU A 222 17.37 4.02 3.93
N ALA A 223 18.39 4.67 4.49
CA ALA A 223 18.19 5.82 5.39
C ALA A 223 17.50 7.00 4.69
N ALA A 224 17.75 7.22 3.39
CA ALA A 224 17.06 8.24 2.61
C ALA A 224 15.59 7.88 2.33
N LEU A 225 15.31 6.61 2.01
CA LEU A 225 13.94 6.11 1.91
C LEU A 225 13.18 6.26 3.23
N ALA A 226 13.83 5.93 4.36
CA ALA A 226 13.25 6.11 5.69
C ALA A 226 12.88 7.56 5.99
N ARG A 227 13.69 8.53 5.57
CA ARG A 227 13.37 9.97 5.70
C ARG A 227 12.17 10.36 4.83
N LEU A 228 12.15 9.95 3.56
CA LEU A 228 11.02 10.22 2.66
C LEU A 228 9.71 9.61 3.19
N LEU A 229 9.78 8.42 3.79
CA LEU A 229 8.64 7.76 4.43
C LEU A 229 8.05 8.62 5.55
N VAL A 230 8.91 9.15 6.44
CA VAL A 230 8.50 9.97 7.57
C VAL A 230 7.92 11.29 7.11
N GLU A 231 8.55 11.96 6.15
CA GLU A 231 8.05 13.22 5.59
C GLU A 231 6.69 13.02 4.88
N ALA A 232 6.51 11.88 4.21
CA ALA A 232 5.22 11.53 3.61
C ALA A 232 4.14 11.25 4.67
N ASP A 233 4.48 10.58 5.78
CA ASP A 233 3.56 10.37 6.89
C ASP A 233 3.18 11.68 7.59
N GLU A 234 4.14 12.59 7.78
CA GLU A 234 3.89 13.93 8.30
C GLU A 234 2.93 14.71 7.39
N LEU A 235 3.12 14.64 6.07
CA LEU A 235 2.21 15.27 5.11
C LEU A 235 0.80 14.66 5.16
N ARG A 236 0.66 13.32 5.19
CA ARG A 236 -0.64 12.65 5.37
C ARG A 236 -1.36 13.13 6.63
N MET A 237 -0.62 13.16 7.75
CA MET A 237 -1.17 13.58 9.04
C MET A 237 -1.59 15.04 9.03
N ALA A 238 -0.75 15.93 8.50
CA ALA A 238 -1.06 17.36 8.41
C ALA A 238 -2.32 17.61 7.56
N THR A 239 -2.39 17.03 6.36
CA THR A 239 -3.55 17.19 5.46
C THR A 239 -4.83 16.66 6.11
N SER A 240 -4.82 15.44 6.66
CA SER A 240 -6.01 14.85 7.27
C SER A 240 -6.44 15.58 8.55
N ARG A 241 -5.49 16.03 9.38
CA ARG A 241 -5.79 16.78 10.61
C ARG A 241 -6.37 18.15 10.28
N THR A 242 -5.75 18.94 9.39
CA THR A 242 -6.28 20.26 9.01
C THR A 242 -7.70 20.15 8.42
N LEU A 243 -7.97 19.15 7.58
CA LEU A 243 -9.35 18.88 7.14
C LEU A 243 -10.28 18.64 8.32
N ALA A 244 -9.94 17.69 9.19
CA ALA A 244 -10.84 17.19 10.22
C ALA A 244 -11.04 18.15 11.41
N THR A 245 -10.07 19.01 11.71
CA THR A 245 -10.08 19.84 12.93
C THR A 245 -10.16 21.33 12.67
N GLU A 246 -9.78 21.81 11.47
CA GLU A 246 -9.73 23.25 11.16
C GLU A 246 -10.77 23.66 10.10
N ILE A 247 -11.04 22.81 9.11
CA ILE A 247 -11.90 23.16 7.96
C ILE A 247 -13.32 22.61 8.13
N LEU A 248 -13.45 21.34 8.49
CA LEU A 248 -14.72 20.63 8.56
C LEU A 248 -15.41 20.85 9.91
N THR A 249 -16.74 20.80 9.91
CA THR A 249 -17.49 20.62 11.16
C THR A 249 -17.22 19.22 11.74
N PRO A 250 -17.43 19.00 13.04
CA PRO A 250 -17.19 17.69 13.65
C PRO A 250 -17.98 16.57 12.98
N ARG A 251 -19.22 16.85 12.57
CA ARG A 251 -20.06 15.91 11.82
C ARG A 251 -19.45 15.55 10.46
N GLN A 252 -19.07 16.55 9.67
CA GLN A 252 -18.45 16.35 8.36
C GLN A 252 -17.13 15.58 8.46
N ALA A 253 -16.34 15.87 9.50
CA ALA A 253 -15.09 15.16 9.77
C ALA A 253 -15.34 13.68 10.10
N VAL A 254 -16.35 13.36 10.92
CA VAL A 254 -16.74 11.97 11.19
C VAL A 254 -17.12 11.23 9.91
N GLU A 255 -17.96 11.83 9.07
CA GLU A 255 -18.40 11.24 7.80
C GLU A 255 -17.23 11.04 6.82
N MET A 256 -16.35 12.04 6.67
CA MET A 256 -15.14 11.94 5.85
C MET A 256 -14.20 10.82 6.31
N LEU A 257 -13.97 10.70 7.63
CA LEU A 257 -13.08 9.68 8.19
C LEU A 257 -13.67 8.27 8.06
N ALA A 258 -14.99 8.13 8.23
CA ALA A 258 -15.69 6.88 7.97
C ALA A 258 -15.53 6.46 6.51
N ALA A 259 -15.79 7.37 5.57
CA ALA A 259 -15.61 7.11 4.14
C ALA A 259 -14.17 6.70 3.79
N GLY A 260 -13.17 7.37 4.39
CA GLY A 260 -11.75 7.02 4.21
C GLY A 260 -11.41 5.60 4.69
N LYS A 261 -11.93 5.21 5.86
CA LYS A 261 -11.75 3.85 6.39
C LYS A 261 -12.49 2.81 5.56
N HIS A 262 -13.72 3.08 5.13
CA HIS A 262 -14.46 2.21 4.22
C HIS A 262 -13.66 1.95 2.94
N LEU A 263 -13.15 2.99 2.29
CA LEU A 263 -12.37 2.86 1.07
C LEU A 263 -11.13 1.98 1.29
N HIS A 264 -10.37 2.23 2.35
CA HIS A 264 -9.17 1.46 2.66
C HIS A 264 -9.48 -0.02 2.93
N LEU A 265 -10.47 -0.31 3.77
CA LEU A 265 -10.84 -1.68 4.13
C LEU A 265 -11.44 -2.42 2.93
N ALA A 266 -12.27 -1.76 2.11
CA ALA A 266 -12.87 -2.36 0.91
C ALA A 266 -11.82 -2.72 -0.15
N VAL A 267 -10.84 -1.84 -0.40
CA VAL A 267 -9.72 -2.10 -1.31
C VAL A 267 -8.96 -3.36 -0.89
N ARG A 268 -8.66 -3.47 0.41
CA ARG A 268 -7.94 -4.60 1.00
C ARG A 268 -8.73 -5.90 0.95
N GLU A 269 -10.03 -5.86 1.26
CA GLU A 269 -10.88 -7.04 1.18
C GLU A 269 -10.98 -7.54 -0.27
N TRP A 270 -11.21 -6.62 -1.21
CA TRP A 270 -11.30 -6.93 -2.63
C TRP A 270 -10.00 -7.53 -3.18
N SER A 271 -8.84 -6.96 -2.81
CA SER A 271 -7.54 -7.44 -3.29
C SER A 271 -7.26 -8.87 -2.82
N ARG A 272 -7.53 -9.16 -1.54
CA ARG A 272 -7.32 -10.48 -0.93
C ARG A 272 -8.26 -11.54 -1.52
N ARG A 273 -9.53 -11.19 -1.76
CA ARG A 273 -10.48 -12.10 -2.43
C ARG A 273 -9.99 -12.47 -3.83
N ARG A 274 -9.46 -11.51 -4.58
CA ARG A 274 -8.91 -11.73 -5.92
C ARG A 274 -7.69 -12.65 -5.92
N GLU A 275 -6.73 -12.44 -5.02
CA GLU A 275 -5.55 -13.31 -4.90
C GLU A 275 -5.92 -14.73 -4.47
N ALA A 276 -6.81 -14.89 -3.49
CA ALA A 276 -7.29 -16.20 -3.07
C ALA A 276 -7.98 -16.96 -4.21
N GLY A 277 -8.82 -16.27 -5.00
CA GLY A 277 -9.45 -16.85 -6.19
C GLY A 277 -8.44 -17.29 -7.26
N ALA A 278 -7.41 -16.48 -7.51
CA ALA A 278 -6.35 -16.84 -8.47
C ALA A 278 -5.52 -18.04 -7.99
N ALA A 279 -5.19 -18.11 -6.69
CA ALA A 279 -4.48 -19.24 -6.11
C ALA A 279 -5.29 -20.53 -6.18
N ALA A 280 -6.60 -20.46 -5.92
CA ALA A 280 -7.51 -21.60 -6.05
C ALA A 280 -7.60 -22.09 -7.50
N ALA A 281 -7.72 -21.18 -8.47
CA ALA A 281 -7.73 -21.53 -9.90
C ALA A 281 -6.40 -22.18 -10.34
N GLN A 282 -5.27 -21.67 -9.86
CA GLN A 282 -3.95 -22.23 -10.18
C GLN A 282 -3.76 -23.64 -9.57
N GLN A 283 -4.29 -23.89 -8.38
CA GLN A 283 -4.26 -25.22 -7.75
C GLN A 283 -5.14 -26.23 -8.51
N GLN A 284 -6.28 -25.80 -9.06
CA GLN A 284 -7.13 -26.65 -9.91
C GLN A 284 -6.45 -27.00 -11.23
N LEU A 285 -5.72 -26.06 -11.84
CA LEU A 285 -4.93 -26.31 -13.06
C LEU A 285 -3.70 -27.20 -12.81
N ASN A 286 -3.11 -27.13 -11.60
CA ASN A 286 -1.94 -27.91 -11.21
C ASN A 286 -2.30 -29.26 -10.55
N GLY A 287 -3.59 -29.61 -10.43
CA GLY A 287 -4.03 -30.92 -9.93
C GLY A 287 -3.60 -32.05 -10.87
N PRO A 288 -3.45 -33.30 -10.37
CA PRO A 288 -2.94 -34.39 -11.19
C PRO A 288 -3.90 -34.63 -12.37
N SER A 289 -3.38 -34.52 -13.59
CA SER A 289 -4.04 -35.00 -14.80
C SER A 289 -4.49 -36.42 -14.52
N ALA A 290 -5.80 -36.67 -14.57
CA ALA A 290 -6.38 -37.99 -14.40
C ALA A 290 -5.76 -38.92 -15.47
N GLY A 291 -4.75 -39.67 -15.05
CA GLY A 291 -4.14 -40.72 -15.84
C GLY A 291 -5.22 -41.72 -16.22
N THR A 292 -5.36 -41.94 -17.53
CA THR A 292 -5.72 -43.21 -18.17
C THR A 292 -6.46 -44.19 -17.26
N ALA A 293 -7.79 -44.15 -17.30
CA ALA A 293 -8.62 -45.25 -16.83
C ALA A 293 -8.37 -46.44 -17.76
N ASP A 294 -7.49 -47.34 -17.33
CA ASP A 294 -7.25 -48.62 -17.97
C ASP A 294 -8.48 -49.51 -17.72
N SER A 295 -9.25 -49.76 -18.77
CA SER A 295 -10.42 -50.62 -18.73
C SER A 295 -9.99 -52.07 -18.62
N SER A 296 -10.11 -52.67 -17.44
CA SER A 296 -10.11 -54.12 -17.27
C SER A 296 -11.28 -54.54 -16.39
N THR A 297 -12.43 -54.69 -17.03
CA THR A 297 -13.64 -55.26 -16.43
C THR A 297 -13.47 -56.77 -16.29
N SER A 298 -13.12 -57.23 -15.08
CA SER A 298 -13.19 -58.65 -14.72
C SER A 298 -14.64 -59.02 -14.38
N ALA A 299 -15.27 -59.78 -15.27
CA ALA A 299 -16.63 -60.28 -15.11
C ALA A 299 -16.68 -61.37 -14.01
N THR A 300 -17.24 -61.03 -12.85
CA THR A 300 -17.67 -62.02 -11.85
C THR A 300 -19.14 -62.37 -12.08
N VAL A 301 -19.36 -63.57 -12.59
CA VAL A 301 -20.66 -64.22 -12.75
C VAL A 301 -21.30 -64.43 -11.36
N ARG A 302 -22.48 -63.86 -11.12
CA ARG A 302 -23.41 -64.32 -10.08
C ARG A 302 -24.81 -64.53 -10.64
N ARG A 303 -25.25 -65.78 -10.45
CA ARG A 303 -26.59 -66.38 -10.58
C ARG A 303 -27.77 -65.42 -10.43
N ILE A 304 -28.72 -65.55 -11.33
CA ILE A 304 -30.15 -65.38 -11.05
C ILE A 304 -30.81 -66.72 -11.35
N GLY A 305 -31.38 -67.33 -10.31
CA GLY A 305 -32.37 -68.39 -10.46
C GLY A 305 -33.75 -67.74 -10.58
N THR A 306 -34.56 -68.27 -11.49
CA THR A 306 -35.99 -67.98 -11.59
C THR A 306 -36.73 -69.30 -11.70
N HIS A 307 -37.76 -69.40 -10.86
CA HIS A 307 -38.91 -70.29 -10.92
C HIS A 307 -39.26 -70.76 -12.34
N GLU A 308 -39.34 -72.07 -12.55
CA GLU A 308 -40.57 -72.89 -12.53
C GLU A 308 -40.21 -74.37 -12.28
#